data_AF-A0A496QY53-F1
#
_entry.id   AF-A0A496QY53-F1
#
_cell.length_a   1.000
_cell.length_b   1.000
_cell.length_c   1.000
_cell.angle_alpha   90.00
_cell.angle_beta   90.00
_cell.angle_gamma   90.00
#
_symmetry.space_group_name_H-M   'P 1'
#
loop_
_entity.id
_entity.type
_entity.pdbx_description
1 polymer ?
#
loop_
_entity_poly.entity_id
_entity_poly.type
_entity_poly.pdbx_seq_one_letter_code
_entity_poly.pdbx_strand_id
1 'polypeptide(L)'
;MATATGAEATRVDLTLQPGATLILTISDLDGVDITGATAKMQIRSLARFPVELLALTEASGIALGGVAGTIVATVTAAQTAAIVENSRYDFLLTYQDGTVDKLRTGTLTRRRPVTV
;
A
#
# COMPACT_ATOMS: atom_id res chain seq x y z
N MET A 1 24.63 18.72 9.25
CA MET A 1 23.43 19.02 8.45
C MET A 1 22.77 17.69 8.13
N ALA A 2 21.71 17.36 8.84
CA ALA A 2 20.94 16.13 8.61
C ALA A 2 19.47 16.55 8.55
N THR A 3 19.01 16.91 7.37
CA THR A 3 17.58 16.99 7.07
C THR A 3 17.08 15.56 6.99
N ALA A 4 16.67 15.02 8.14
CA ALA A 4 15.69 13.94 8.15
C ALA A 4 14.37 14.56 7.67
N THR A 5 14.21 14.66 6.35
CA THR A 5 12.89 14.82 5.75
C THR A 5 12.17 13.53 6.06
N GLY A 6 11.47 13.49 7.21
CA GLY A 6 10.46 12.48 7.44
C GLY A 6 9.46 12.64 6.30
N ALA A 7 9.57 11.80 5.28
CA ALA A 7 8.66 11.78 4.16
C ALA A 7 7.28 11.46 4.77
N GLU A 8 6.43 12.48 4.89
CA GLU A 8 5.03 12.23 5.19
C GLU A 8 4.52 11.30 4.10
N ALA A 9 4.04 10.13 4.53
CA ALA A 9 3.50 9.13 3.62
C ALA A 9 2.60 9.80 2.59
N THR A 10 2.93 9.66 1.30
CA THR A 10 2.17 10.36 0.27
C THR A 10 0.74 9.85 0.33
N ARG A 11 -0.18 10.77 0.64
CA ARG A 11 -1.60 10.46 0.71
C ARG A 11 -2.13 10.28 -0.70
N VAL A 12 -2.64 9.09 -1.00
CA VAL A 12 -3.29 8.81 -2.28
C VAL A 12 -4.65 8.21 -2.00
N ASP A 13 -5.71 8.91 -2.36
CA ASP A 13 -7.07 8.39 -2.23
C ASP A 13 -7.36 7.47 -3.42
N LEU A 14 -7.65 6.20 -3.12
CA LEU A 14 -7.84 5.16 -4.13
C LEU A 14 -9.32 4.83 -4.25
N THR A 15 -9.84 4.92 -5.46
CA THR A 15 -11.20 4.46 -5.78
C THR A 15 -11.11 3.06 -6.36
N LEU A 16 -11.69 2.08 -5.66
CA LEU A 16 -11.67 0.68 -6.09
C LEU A 16 -13.04 0.24 -6.57
N GLN A 17 -13.04 -0.58 -7.62
CA GLN A 17 -14.19 -1.38 -8.01
C GLN A 17 -14.05 -2.76 -7.34
N PRO A 18 -15.06 -3.22 -6.59
CA PRO A 18 -14.98 -4.54 -5.99
C PRO A 18 -14.89 -5.63 -7.07
N GLY A 19 -13.95 -6.55 -6.91
CA GLY A 19 -13.69 -7.61 -7.90
C GLY A 19 -12.74 -7.21 -9.04
N ALA A 20 -12.10 -6.04 -8.97
CA ALA A 20 -11.05 -5.63 -9.92
C ALA A 20 -9.65 -5.78 -9.29
N THR A 21 -8.65 -6.16 -10.08
CA THR A 21 -7.25 -6.16 -9.63
C THR A 21 -6.76 -4.73 -9.53
N LEU A 22 -6.18 -4.37 -8.38
CA LEU A 22 -5.55 -3.08 -8.15
C LEU A 22 -4.04 -3.28 -8.13
N ILE A 23 -3.32 -2.48 -8.92
CA ILE A 23 -1.85 -2.48 -8.95
C ILE A 23 -1.39 -1.10 -8.50
N LEU A 24 -0.58 -1.07 -7.45
CA LEU A 24 0.08 0.13 -6.94
C LEU A 24 1.57 0.03 -7.26
N THR A 25 2.05 0.92 -8.12
CA THR A 25 3.47 1.04 -8.45
C THR A 25 4.05 2.27 -7.77
N ILE A 26 5.14 2.09 -7.04
CA ILE A 26 5.93 3.15 -6.41
C ILE A 26 7.30 3.14 -7.09
N SER A 27 7.63 4.19 -7.82
CA SER A 27 8.90 4.35 -8.53
C SER A 27 9.59 5.67 -8.21
N ASP A 28 9.14 6.35 -7.15
CA ASP A 28 9.64 7.67 -6.72
C ASP A 28 10.82 7.55 -5.75
N LEU A 29 11.29 6.33 -5.48
CA LEU A 29 12.46 6.05 -4.62
C LEU A 29 13.77 6.12 -5.42
N ASP A 30 13.84 6.96 -6.45
CA ASP A 30 14.96 7.01 -7.41
C ASP A 30 16.31 7.17 -6.67
N GLY A 31 17.16 6.14 -6.77
CA GLY A 31 18.46 6.09 -6.07
C GLY A 31 18.46 5.55 -4.64
N VAL A 32 17.32 5.12 -4.09
CA VAL A 32 17.25 4.44 -2.79
C VAL A 32 17.48 2.94 -2.99
N ASP A 33 18.58 2.42 -2.46
CA ASP A 33 18.83 0.98 -2.41
C ASP A 33 17.89 0.33 -1.39
N ILE A 34 16.94 -0.46 -1.88
CA ILE A 34 15.99 -1.24 -1.07
C ILE A 34 16.34 -2.73 -1.08
N THR A 35 17.60 -3.06 -1.37
CA THR A 35 18.09 -4.44 -1.37
C THR A 35 18.01 -5.01 0.04
N GLY A 36 17.30 -6.11 0.22
CA GLY A 36 17.07 -6.71 1.55
C GLY A 36 16.07 -5.96 2.43
N ALA A 37 15.44 -4.90 1.93
CA ALA A 37 14.28 -4.30 2.58
C ALA A 37 13.07 -5.25 2.51
N THR A 38 12.10 -5.06 3.40
CA THR A 38 10.83 -5.79 3.39
C THR A 38 9.67 -4.82 3.27
N ALA A 39 8.66 -5.18 2.49
CA ALA A 39 7.48 -4.34 2.30
C ALA A 39 6.21 -5.02 2.82
N LYS A 40 5.35 -4.19 3.42
CA LYS A 40 4.07 -4.62 3.97
C LYS A 40 2.99 -3.60 3.65
N MET A 41 1.91 -4.07 3.05
CA MET A 41 0.70 -3.27 2.86
C MET A 41 -0.40 -3.82 3.75
N GLN A 42 -1.05 -2.94 4.52
CA GLN A 42 -2.17 -3.29 5.39
C GLN A 42 -3.38 -2.46 5.02
N ILE A 43 -4.54 -3.11 4.94
CA ILE A 43 -5.83 -2.48 4.72
C ILE A 43 -6.71 -2.76 5.94
N ARG A 44 -7.25 -1.69 6.53
CA ARG A 44 -8.06 -1.74 7.74
C ARG A 44 -9.38 -1.03 7.53
N SER A 45 -10.45 -1.60 8.06
CA SER A 45 -11.76 -0.93 8.09
C SER A 45 -11.73 0.26 9.07
N LEU A 46 -12.36 1.39 8.70
CA LEU A 46 -12.63 2.51 9.63
C LEU A 46 -13.97 2.36 10.36
N ALA A 47 -14.58 1.18 10.32
CA ALA A 47 -15.75 0.91 11.15
C ALA A 47 -15.43 1.07 12.64
N ARG A 48 -16.46 1.07 13.49
CA ARG A 48 -16.35 1.20 14.96
C ARG A 48 -15.33 0.26 15.60
N PHE A 49 -14.97 -0.83 14.93
CA PHE A 49 -13.85 -1.70 15.27
C PHE A 49 -12.91 -1.82 14.06
N PRO A 50 -11.66 -1.32 14.14
CA PRO A 50 -10.71 -1.45 13.05
C PRO A 50 -10.29 -2.91 12.92
N VAL A 51 -10.88 -3.61 11.96
CA VAL A 51 -10.51 -4.96 11.57
C VAL A 51 -9.52 -4.88 10.42
N GLU A 52 -8.43 -5.64 10.51
CA GLU A 52 -7.53 -5.87 9.36
C GLU A 52 -8.29 -6.69 8.31
N LEU A 53 -8.50 -6.10 7.15
CA LEU A 53 -9.21 -6.72 6.03
C LEU A 53 -8.23 -7.44 5.11
N LEU A 54 -7.03 -6.88 4.96
CA LEU A 54 -6.01 -7.42 4.10
C LEU A 54 -4.63 -7.05 4.61
N ALA A 55 -3.73 -8.02 4.60
CA ALA A 55 -2.30 -7.79 4.73
C ALA A 55 -1.60 -8.43 3.54
N LEU A 56 -0.86 -7.62 2.79
CA LEU A 56 0.02 -8.08 1.72
C LEU A 56 1.47 -7.92 2.16
N THR A 57 2.25 -8.91 1.79
CA THR A 57 3.71 -8.95 1.95
C THR A 57 4.31 -9.35 0.62
N GLU A 58 5.62 -9.44 0.55
CA GLU A 58 6.34 -9.87 -0.65
C GLU A 58 5.91 -11.26 -1.13
N ALA A 59 5.62 -12.17 -0.20
CA ALA A 59 5.12 -13.51 -0.51
C ALA A 59 3.68 -13.53 -1.05
N SER A 60 2.89 -12.47 -0.80
CA SER A 60 1.45 -12.44 -1.07
C SER A 60 1.06 -11.53 -2.25
N GLY A 61 2.00 -10.77 -2.82
CA GLY A 61 1.73 -9.88 -3.96
C GLY A 61 2.53 -8.58 -4.02
N ILE A 62 3.60 -8.43 -3.25
CA ILE A 62 4.49 -7.26 -3.34
C ILE A 62 5.82 -7.67 -4.00
N ALA A 63 6.26 -6.95 -5.03
CA ALA A 63 7.55 -7.15 -5.66
C ALA A 63 8.44 -5.93 -5.41
N LEU A 64 9.65 -6.17 -4.89
CA LEU A 64 10.68 -5.15 -4.70
C LEU A 64 11.70 -5.21 -5.85
N GLY A 65 12.02 -4.06 -6.41
CA GLY A 65 12.94 -3.88 -7.53
C GLY A 65 14.41 -3.71 -7.12
N GLY A 66 14.74 -3.92 -5.84
CA GLY A 66 16.11 -3.82 -5.32
C GLY A 66 16.73 -2.46 -5.63
N VAL A 67 17.85 -2.45 -6.37
CA VAL A 67 18.61 -1.24 -6.67
C VAL A 67 17.83 -0.20 -7.50
N ALA A 68 16.76 -0.61 -8.20
CA ALA A 68 15.94 0.29 -9.01
C ALA A 68 14.92 1.09 -8.18
N GLY A 69 14.81 0.86 -6.86
CA GLY A 69 13.87 1.57 -6.00
C GLY A 69 12.39 1.38 -6.39
N THR A 70 12.07 0.40 -7.23
CA THR A 70 10.70 0.21 -7.71
C THR A 70 9.96 -0.80 -6.85
N ILE A 71 8.74 -0.49 -6.44
CA ILE A 71 7.90 -1.41 -5.65
C ILE A 71 6.56 -1.56 -6.36
N VAL A 72 6.15 -2.81 -6.59
CA VAL A 72 4.86 -3.13 -7.23
C VAL A 72 4.04 -3.96 -6.26
N ALA A 73 2.92 -3.41 -5.79
CA ALA A 73 1.96 -4.11 -4.96
C ALA A 73 0.71 -4.48 -5.77
N THR A 74 0.42 -5.77 -5.86
CA THR A 74 -0.72 -6.31 -6.59
C THR A 74 -1.75 -6.83 -5.61
N VAL A 75 -2.93 -6.18 -5.60
CA VAL A 75 -4.11 -6.62 -4.87
C VAL A 75 -5.04 -7.31 -5.87
N THR A 76 -5.29 -8.60 -5.66
CA THR A 76 -6.14 -9.40 -6.57
C THR A 76 -7.62 -9.02 -6.48
N ALA A 77 -8.38 -9.34 -7.52
CA ALA A 77 -9.84 -9.18 -7.56
C ALA A 77 -10.57 -9.78 -6.34
N ALA A 78 -10.15 -10.95 -5.87
CA ALA A 78 -10.75 -11.60 -4.69
C ALA A 78 -10.50 -10.79 -3.41
N GLN A 79 -9.29 -10.25 -3.26
CA GLN A 79 -8.92 -9.40 -2.13
C GLN A 79 -9.66 -8.07 -2.18
N THR A 80 -9.76 -7.41 -3.34
CA THR A 80 -10.50 -6.14 -3.46
C THR A 80 -12.00 -6.31 -3.28
N ALA A 81 -12.56 -7.48 -3.61
CA ALA A 81 -13.95 -7.81 -3.31
C ALA A 81 -14.24 -7.90 -1.80
N ALA A 82 -13.26 -8.39 -1.01
CA ALA A 82 -13.36 -8.52 0.44
C ALA A 82 -13.20 -7.18 1.20
N ILE A 83 -12.70 -6.12 0.54
CA ILE A 83 -12.55 -4.80 1.16
C ILE A 83 -13.93 -4.14 1.32
N VAL A 84 -14.23 -3.69 2.54
CA VAL A 84 -15.46 -2.97 2.87
C VAL A 84 -15.33 -1.45 2.61
N GLU A 85 -16.47 -0.78 2.48
CA GLU A 85 -16.52 0.69 2.36
C GLU A 85 -15.88 1.39 3.57
N ASN A 86 -15.27 2.56 3.35
CA ASN A 86 -14.54 3.32 4.38
C ASN A 86 -13.37 2.55 4.98
N SER A 87 -12.48 2.03 4.13
CA SER A 87 -11.23 1.42 4.60
C SER A 87 -10.06 2.39 4.44
N ARG A 88 -9.02 2.25 5.26
CA ARG A 88 -7.72 2.89 5.03
C ARG A 88 -6.69 1.85 4.67
N TYR A 89 -5.73 2.25 3.85
CA TYR A 89 -4.56 1.45 3.60
C TYR A 89 -3.30 2.19 4.05
N ASP A 90 -2.32 1.41 4.48
CA ASP A 90 -0.99 1.85 4.86
C ASP A 90 0.01 0.95 4.13
N PHE A 91 0.98 1.57 3.46
CA PHE A 91 2.10 0.89 2.83
C PHE A 91 3.38 1.26 3.58
N LEU A 92 4.00 0.25 4.18
CA LEU A 92 5.22 0.38 4.96
C LEU A 92 6.35 -0.35 4.27
N LEU A 93 7.52 0.28 4.27
CA LEU A 93 8.78 -0.29 3.84
C LEU A 93 9.71 -0.30 5.05
N THR A 94 10.24 -1.48 5.38
CA THR A 94 11.24 -1.64 6.42
C THR A 94 12.57 -1.92 5.75
N TYR A 95 13.51 -0.99 5.88
CA TYR A 95 14.87 -1.12 5.39
C TYR A 95 15.67 -2.15 6.22
N GLN A 96 16.81 -2.59 5.68
CA GLN A 96 17.66 -3.60 6.33
C GLN A 96 18.25 -3.12 7.67
N ASP A 97 18.42 -1.81 7.85
CA ASP A 97 18.87 -1.19 9.12
C ASP A 97 17.77 -1.17 10.20
N GLY A 98 16.56 -1.66 9.88
CA GLY A 98 15.39 -1.65 10.76
C GLY A 98 14.57 -0.36 10.71
N THR A 99 14.97 0.61 9.88
CA THR A 99 14.19 1.83 9.66
C THR A 99 12.88 1.48 8.98
N VAL A 100 11.75 1.91 9.55
CA VAL A 100 10.41 1.73 8.96
C VAL A 100 9.94 3.06 8.40
N ASP A 101 9.73 3.10 7.09
CA ASP A 101 9.21 4.26 6.38
C ASP A 101 7.83 3.97 5.81
N LYS A 102 6.94 4.95 5.91
CA LYS A 102 5.58 4.81 5.40
C LYS A 102 5.52 5.51 4.05
N LEU A 103 5.54 4.74 2.97
CA LEU A 103 5.59 5.29 1.62
C LEU A 103 4.27 5.87 1.15
N ARG A 104 3.17 5.13 1.39
CA ARG A 104 1.83 5.48 0.89
C ARG A 104 0.80 5.20 1.96
N THR A 105 -0.17 6.09 2.07
CA THR A 105 -1.33 5.88 2.91
C THR A 105 -2.53 6.51 2.23
N GLY A 106 -3.73 6.08 2.58
CA GLY A 106 -4.90 6.71 2.01
C GLY A 106 -6.20 6.03 2.38
N THR A 107 -7.27 6.64 1.89
CA THR A 107 -8.62 6.11 2.03
C THR A 107 -8.99 5.33 0.79
N LEU A 108 -9.66 4.20 1.00
CA LEU A 108 -10.24 3.37 -0.04
C LEU A 108 -11.74 3.65 -0.11
N THR A 109 -12.17 4.21 -1.23
CA THR A 109 -13.57 4.46 -1.52
C THR A 109 -14.05 3.43 -2.53
N ARG A 110 -15.11 2.67 -2.21
CA ARG A 110 -15.74 1.82 -3.23
C ARG A 110 -16.56 2.69 -4.16
N ARG A 111 -16.35 2.50 -5.46
CA ARG A 111 -17.29 3.02 -6.45
C ARG A 111 -18.51 2.11 -6.47
N ARG A 112 -19.67 2.64 -6.08
CA ARG A 112 -20.96 1.97 -6.33
C ARG A 112 -21.26 2.12 -7.83
N PRO A 113 -21.60 1.04 -8.56
CA PRO A 113 -22.22 1.22 -9.86
C PRO A 113 -23.54 1.96 -9.65
N VAL A 114 -23.75 3.07 -10.36
CA VAL A 114 -25.07 3.67 -10.44
C VAL A 114 -25.88 2.80 -11.40
N THR A 115 -26.85 2.06 -10.87
CA THR A 115 -27.84 1.39 -11.71
C THR A 115 -28.93 2.44 -11.96
N VAL A 116 -29.04 2.90 -13.21
CA VAL A 116 -30.21 3.68 -13.70
C VAL A 116 -31.34 2.75 -14.08
#